data_AF-A0A940TIH6-F1
#
_entry.id   AF-A0A940TIH6-F1
#
_cell.length_a   1.000
_cell.length_b   1.000
_cell.length_c   1.000
_cell.angle_alpha   90.00
_cell.angle_beta   90.00
_cell.angle_gamma   90.00
#
_symmetry.space_group_name_H-M   'P 1'
#
loop_
_entity.id
_entity.type
_entity.pdbx_description
1 polymer ?
#
loop_
_entity_poly.entity_id
_entity_poly.type
_entity_poly.pdbx_seq_one_letter_code
_entity_poly.pdbx_strand_id
1 'polypeptide(L)'
;AIGYTYNYYINNLYKSPDIKVIAVDGITPENENLVNNKYPFASAYYAVIRADEPENSEYRKLRDYMLTDEGQEIIRLAGYCPANG
;
A
#
# COMPACT_ATOMS: atom_id res chain seq x y z
N ALA A 1 -2.93 2.95 26.46
CA ALA A 1 -3.41 1.73 25.77
C ALA A 1 -2.49 1.43 24.59
N ILE A 2 -2.46 0.19 24.11
CA ILE A 2 -1.76 -0.20 22.87
C ILE A 2 -2.80 -0.78 21.90
N GLY A 3 -2.60 -0.54 20.62
CA GLY A 3 -3.45 -1.04 19.55
C GLY A 3 -2.69 -1.12 18.24
N TYR A 4 -3.32 -1.67 17.21
CA TYR A 4 -2.77 -1.78 15.86
C TYR A 4 -3.75 -1.20 14.84
N THR A 5 -3.22 -0.68 13.74
CA THR A 5 -3.96 -0.18 12.60
C THR A 5 -3.02 -0.10 11.39
N TYR A 6 -3.54 0.17 10.20
CA TYR A 6 -2.68 0.38 9.04
C TYR A 6 -1.97 1.73 9.11
N ASN A 7 -0.72 1.75 8.63
CA ASN A 7 0.12 2.95 8.56
C ASN A 7 -0.59 4.15 7.88
N TYR A 8 -1.41 3.86 6.87
CA TYR A 8 -2.25 4.83 6.18
C TYR A 8 -3.15 5.64 7.13
N TYR A 9 -3.80 4.98 8.10
CA TYR A 9 -4.74 5.65 9.01
C TYR A 9 -4.03 6.64 9.93
N ILE A 10 -2.87 6.26 10.49
CA ILE A 10 -2.11 7.12 11.41
C ILE A 10 -1.49 8.30 10.67
N ASN A 11 -1.05 8.11 9.42
CA ASN A 11 -0.35 9.16 8.67
C ASN A 11 -1.28 10.09 7.89
N ASN A 12 -2.47 9.62 7.46
CA ASN A 12 -3.35 10.39 6.57
C ASN A 12 -4.69 10.79 7.22
N LEU A 13 -5.35 9.90 7.97
CA LEU A 13 -6.72 10.16 8.46
C LEU A 13 -6.78 10.64 9.92
N TYR A 14 -5.94 10.09 10.78
CA TYR A 14 -5.98 10.32 12.24
C TYR A 14 -4.64 10.84 12.77
N LYS A 15 -3.95 11.64 11.95
CA LYS A 15 -2.67 12.23 12.34
C LYS A 15 -2.85 13.07 13.60
N SER A 16 -2.23 12.64 14.68
CA SER A 16 -2.30 13.28 15.99
C SER A 16 -0.92 13.26 16.65
N PRO A 17 -0.47 14.38 17.25
CA PRO A 17 0.80 14.42 17.98
C PRO A 17 0.79 13.55 19.26
N ASP A 18 -0.39 13.16 19.74
CA ASP A 18 -0.56 12.35 20.94
C ASP A 18 -0.38 10.84 20.67
N ILE A 19 -0.36 10.44 19.39
CA ILE A 19 -0.16 9.04 18.99
C ILE A 19 1.32 8.80 18.70
N LYS A 20 1.92 7.89 19.45
CA LYS A 20 3.29 7.43 19.23
C LYS A 20 3.28 6.08 18.49
N VAL A 21 4.11 5.96 17.46
CA VAL A 21 4.27 4.72 16.68
C VAL A 21 5.50 3.97 17.18
N ILE A 22 5.34 2.67 17.45
CA ILE A 22 6.40 1.79 17.95
C ILE A 22 7.14 1.16 16.77
N ALA A 23 8.47 1.26 16.78
CA ALA A 23 9.33 0.53 15.84
C ALA A 23 9.46 -0.94 16.26
N VAL A 24 9.52 -1.83 15.28
CA VAL A 24 9.70 -3.27 15.49
C VAL A 24 11.15 -3.61 15.12
N ASP A 25 11.91 -4.14 16.08
CA ASP A 25 13.35 -4.41 15.92
C ASP A 25 14.17 -3.21 15.37
N GLY A 26 13.77 -1.99 15.77
CA GLY A 26 14.40 -0.75 15.32
C GLY A 26 13.93 -0.25 13.95
N ILE A 27 13.03 -0.96 13.26
CA ILE A 27 12.48 -0.58 11.96
C ILE A 27 11.12 0.11 12.13
N THR A 28 10.96 1.29 11.53
CA THR A 28 9.69 2.05 11.54
C THR A 28 8.77 1.57 10.40
N PRO A 29 7.44 1.70 10.54
CA PRO A 29 6.48 1.34 9.48
C PRO A 29 6.40 2.38 8.35
N GLU A 30 7.48 3.10 8.07
CA GLU A 30 7.53 4.07 6.95
C GLU A 30 7.37 3.37 5.60
N ASN A 31 6.84 4.09 4.61
CA ASN A 31 6.57 3.53 3.28
C ASN A 31 7.80 2.87 2.65
N GLU A 32 9.00 3.44 2.85
CA GLU A 32 10.25 2.84 2.37
C GLU A 32 10.48 1.44 2.96
N ASN A 33 10.28 1.27 4.27
CA ASN A 33 10.47 -0.01 4.96
C ASN A 33 9.37 -1.04 4.61
N LEU A 34 8.20 -0.58 4.20
CA LEU A 34 7.12 -1.43 3.71
C LEU A 34 7.43 -1.95 2.30
N VAL A 35 7.88 -1.08 1.39
CA VAL A 35 8.20 -1.43 -0.01
C VAL A 35 9.42 -2.36 -0.09
N ASN A 36 10.46 -2.10 0.70
CA ASN A 36 11.68 -2.93 0.68
C ASN A 36 11.59 -4.19 1.56
N ASN A 37 10.41 -4.52 2.11
CA ASN A 37 10.15 -5.66 2.99
C ASN A 37 11.00 -5.71 4.28
N LYS A 38 11.54 -4.57 4.75
CA LYS A 38 12.26 -4.51 6.04
C LYS A 38 11.32 -4.48 7.24
N TYR A 39 10.15 -3.86 7.11
CA TYR A 39 9.17 -3.87 8.19
C TYR A 39 8.41 -5.21 8.18
N PRO A 40 8.41 -5.98 9.29
CA PRO A 40 7.94 -7.36 9.29
C PRO A 40 6.42 -7.51 9.16
N PHE A 41 5.66 -6.43 9.37
CA PHE A 41 4.20 -6.43 9.28
C PHE A 41 3.73 -5.58 8.10
N ALA A 42 3.79 -6.16 6.91
CA ALA A 42 3.27 -5.57 5.68
C ALA A 42 2.16 -6.44 5.08
N SER A 43 1.21 -5.79 4.39
CA SER A 43 0.18 -6.47 3.61
C SER A 43 0.10 -5.80 2.25
N ALA A 44 -0.05 -6.58 1.20
CA ALA A 44 -0.30 -6.08 -0.15
C ALA A 44 -1.81 -6.04 -0.44
N TYR A 45 -2.19 -5.14 -1.34
CA TYR A 45 -3.49 -5.19 -2.00
C TYR A 45 -3.37 -6.05 -3.26
N TYR A 46 -4.42 -6.81 -3.56
CA TYR A 46 -4.46 -7.70 -4.71
C TYR A 46 -5.65 -7.36 -5.60
N ALA A 47 -5.40 -7.24 -6.90
CA ALA A 47 -6.44 -7.28 -7.91
C ALA A 47 -6.75 -8.76 -8.23
N VAL A 48 -7.99 -9.18 -8.00
CA VAL A 48 -8.44 -10.55 -8.29
C VAL A 48 -9.37 -10.51 -9.48
N ILE A 49 -9.03 -11.26 -10.54
CA ILE A 49 -9.79 -11.36 -11.78
C ILE A 49 -10.17 -12.84 -11.95
N ARG A 50 -11.37 -13.11 -12.48
CA ARG A 50 -11.79 -14.48 -12.77
C ARG A 50 -10.84 -15.12 -13.79
N ALA A 51 -10.54 -16.40 -13.58
CA ALA A 51 -9.60 -17.12 -14.43
C ALA A 51 -10.08 -17.24 -15.89
N ASP A 52 -11.39 -17.30 -16.12
CA ASP A 52 -12.04 -17.39 -17.43
C ASP A 52 -12.35 -16.02 -18.06
N GLU A 53 -11.96 -14.92 -17.41
CA GLU A 53 -12.18 -13.58 -17.94
C GLU A 53 -11.36 -13.36 -19.22
N PRO A 54 -11.97 -12.92 -20.34
CA PRO A 54 -11.27 -12.73 -21.61
C PRO A 54 -10.05 -11.82 -21.50
N GLU A 55 -8.99 -12.11 -22.26
CA GLU A 55 -7.73 -11.33 -22.22
C GLU A 55 -7.94 -9.84 -22.53
N ASN A 56 -8.88 -9.49 -23.41
CA ASN A 56 -9.22 -8.11 -23.76
C ASN A 56 -10.33 -7.49 -22.89
N SER A 57 -10.64 -8.07 -21.73
CA SER A 57 -11.66 -7.54 -20.82
C SER A 57 -11.25 -6.20 -20.21
N GLU A 58 -12.24 -5.38 -19.89
CA GLU A 58 -12.03 -4.10 -19.22
C GLU A 58 -11.34 -4.26 -17.84
N TYR A 59 -11.55 -5.39 -17.15
CA TYR A 59 -10.91 -5.68 -15.88
C TYR A 59 -9.39 -5.87 -16.02
N ARG A 60 -8.96 -6.58 -17.07
CA ARG A 60 -7.54 -6.79 -17.37
C ARG A 60 -6.87 -5.50 -17.82
N LYS A 61 -7.54 -4.71 -18.68
CA LYS A 61 -7.07 -3.37 -19.07
C LYS A 61 -6.89 -2.44 -17.86
N LEU A 62 -7.84 -2.45 -16.93
CA LEU A 62 -7.74 -1.65 -15.70
C LEU A 62 -6.56 -2.10 -14.82
N ARG A 63 -6.40 -3.40 -14.61
CA ARG A 63 -5.23 -3.96 -13.90
C ARG A 63 -3.93 -3.50 -14.55
N ASP A 64 -3.83 -3.59 -15.87
CA ASP A 64 -2.63 -3.25 -16.60
C ASP A 64 -2.37 -1.73 -16.56
N TYR A 65 -3.42 -0.90 -16.63
CA TYR A 65 -3.34 0.56 -16.42
C TYR A 65 -2.83 0.90 -15.02
N MET A 66 -3.30 0.23 -13.97
CA MET A 66 -2.80 0.47 -12.60
C MET A 66 -1.29 0.23 -12.48
N LEU A 67 -0.69 -0.60 -13.34
CA LEU A 67 0.74 -0.90 -13.34
C LEU A 67 1.60 0.06 -14.19
N THR A 68 0.98 0.96 -14.94
CA THR A 68 1.70 2.01 -15.70
C THR A 68 2.29 3.07 -14.76
N ASP A 69 3.27 3.84 -15.23
CA ASP A 69 3.88 4.94 -14.46
C ASP A 69 2.82 5.94 -13.95
N GLU A 70 1.83 6.26 -14.77
CA GLU A 70 0.70 7.11 -14.40
C GLU A 70 -0.14 6.47 -13.30
N GLY A 71 -0.49 5.18 -13.44
CA GLY A 71 -1.23 4.43 -12.42
C GLY A 71 -0.50 4.35 -11.09
N GLN A 72 0.82 4.13 -11.12
CA GLN A 72 1.68 4.11 -9.94
C GLN A 72 1.77 5.48 -9.26
N GLU A 73 1.83 6.56 -10.04
CA GLU A 73 1.81 7.92 -9.52
C GLU A 73 0.46 8.25 -8.84
N ILE A 74 -0.66 7.82 -9.43
CA ILE A 74 -1.99 7.95 -8.80
C ILE A 74 -2.04 7.22 -7.45
N ILE A 75 -1.50 5.99 -7.38
CA ILE A 75 -1.41 5.21 -6.13
C ILE A 75 -0.61 5.96 -5.07
N ARG A 76 0.54 6.54 -5.46
CA ARG A 76 1.38 7.33 -4.57
C ARG A 76 0.66 8.58 -4.06
N LEU A 77 -0.01 9.32 -4.96
CA LEU A 77 -0.79 10.52 -4.62
C LEU A 77 -1.97 10.20 -3.68
N ALA A 78 -2.56 9.01 -3.82
CA ALA A 78 -3.60 8.52 -2.92
C ALA A 78 -3.07 8.13 -1.53
N GLY A 79 -1.75 8.14 -1.31
CA GLY A 79 -1.10 7.84 -0.03
C GLY A 79 -0.74 6.36 0.17
N TYR A 80 -0.76 5.56 -0.88
CA TYR A 80 -0.38 4.14 -0.87
C TYR A 80 1.04 3.92 -1.40
N CYS A 81 1.58 2.73 -1.16
CA CYS A 81 2.87 2.30 -1.68
C CYS A 81 2.70 1.79 -3.13
N PRO A 82 3.45 2.32 -4.12
CA PRO A 82 3.51 1.76 -5.46
C PRO A 82 4.03 0.30 -5.44
N ALA A 83 3.59 -0.50 -6.41
CA ALA A 83 4.01 -1.89 -6.59
C ALA A 83 5.39 -2.01 -7.29
N ASN A 84 5.76 -1.02 -8.10
CA ASN A 84 7.00 -1.00 -8.90
C ASN A 84 7.97 0.11 -8.46
N GLY A 85 8.00 0.44 -7.16
CA GLY A 85 8.86 1.47 -6.57
C GLY A 85 10.14 0.92 -5.96
#